data_AF-A0A5R9Q062-F1
#
_entry.id   AF-A0A5R9Q062-F1
#
_cell.length_a   1.000
_cell.length_b   1.000
_cell.length_c   1.000
_cell.angle_alpha   90.00
_cell.angle_beta   90.00
_cell.angle_gamma   90.00
#
_symmetry.space_group_name_H-M   'P 1'
#
loop_
_entity.id
_entity.type
_entity.pdbx_description
1 polymer ?
#
loop_
_entity_poly.entity_id
_entity_poly.type
_entity_poly.pdbx_seq_one_letter_code
_entity_poly.pdbx_strand_id
1 'polypeptide(L)'
;MRLLICCLVVIFLSACQLVENEKQQAITFKNSNHKVQLSALEGQPNHYSSNLGLQFIVTGDLLALVKPFAKTQLSQVIGVDSFNTIATMSNNEIVLIKTSSNNLQEMINQLEAIEGVDQVQPDHYIKKEFGQVNKPASSTQNNALPMLDLPSPNQCQEPLHSVRVALIDNGFDFRHVAFRDTHVLLHYDADNLIEIRDIPNKRIGHGTAMAGVILAKNFSTGEEGIAPASEIIAIEQASSKLSSVILGFSVARMMHADIVNCSWLMEFKSDLLVSFIKDWHAQENTVFIVTAAGNGSKDACLANKLSLIPEVLTIGSINSEKKLSTFSNYGPCVDLFVPSSHMSIHETGYITASSTSASAAFFTGFLAKSLQCGLQKSELRQQLINNHIN
;
A
#
# COMPACT_ATOMS: atom_id res chain seq x y z
N MET A 1 12.99 -49.28 76.37
CA MET A 1 13.60 -49.99 75.23
C MET A 1 12.51 -50.26 74.20
N ARG A 2 12.77 -49.88 72.94
CA ARG A 2 11.98 -50.04 71.70
C ARG A 2 11.23 -48.81 71.18
N LEU A 3 11.81 -48.34 70.08
CA LEU A 3 11.47 -47.31 69.09
C LEU A 3 10.00 -47.28 68.67
N LEU A 4 9.43 -46.07 68.57
CA LEU A 4 8.35 -45.76 67.64
C LEU A 4 8.98 -45.30 66.31
N ILE A 5 8.68 -46.02 65.23
CA ILE A 5 8.95 -45.61 63.85
C ILE A 5 7.76 -44.76 63.41
N CYS A 6 7.97 -43.47 63.19
CA CYS A 6 6.99 -42.58 62.57
C CYS A 6 7.40 -42.38 61.11
N CYS A 7 6.65 -42.99 60.18
CA CYS A 7 6.80 -42.77 58.74
C CYS A 7 6.51 -41.29 58.41
N LEU A 8 7.52 -40.57 57.92
CA LEU A 8 7.35 -39.29 57.25
C LEU A 8 6.81 -39.56 55.84
N VAL A 9 5.53 -39.26 55.60
CA VAL A 9 5.00 -39.14 54.23
C VAL A 9 5.30 -37.72 53.76
N VAL A 10 6.34 -37.58 52.95
CA VAL A 10 6.63 -36.34 52.23
C VAL A 10 5.69 -36.29 51.03
N ILE A 11 4.61 -35.51 51.15
CA ILE A 11 3.74 -35.19 50.01
C ILE A 11 4.48 -34.12 49.19
N PHE A 12 5.10 -34.54 48.08
CA PHE A 12 5.51 -33.61 47.03
C PHE A 12 4.24 -33.07 46.37
N LEU A 13 3.81 -31.88 46.80
CA LEU A 13 2.89 -31.04 46.04
C LEU A 13 3.68 -30.50 44.84
N SER A 14 3.63 -31.23 43.73
CA SER A 14 4.01 -30.70 42.43
C SER A 14 3.16 -29.47 42.14
N ALA A 15 3.78 -28.29 42.17
CA ALA A 15 3.24 -27.07 41.60
C ALA A 15 3.14 -27.28 40.09
N CYS A 16 2.05 -27.90 39.66
CA CYS A 16 1.60 -27.84 38.28
C CYS A 16 1.12 -26.39 38.08
N GLN A 17 2.04 -25.51 37.70
CA GLN A 17 1.67 -24.26 37.05
C GLN A 17 0.91 -24.67 35.79
N LEU A 18 -0.41 -24.67 35.90
CA LEU A 18 -1.27 -24.53 34.75
C LEU A 18 -0.82 -23.22 34.10
N VAL A 19 -0.07 -23.35 33.01
CA VAL A 19 0.00 -22.30 32.00
C VAL A 19 -1.45 -22.16 31.53
N GLU A 20 -2.19 -21.26 32.17
CA GLU A 20 -3.42 -20.76 31.56
C GLU A 20 -3.00 -20.29 30.18
N ASN A 21 -3.49 -20.98 29.15
CA ASN A 21 -3.50 -20.45 27.80
C ASN A 21 -4.19 -19.09 27.92
N GLU A 22 -3.41 -18.00 27.98
CA GLU A 22 -3.94 -16.64 27.87
C GLU A 22 -4.69 -16.60 26.54
N LYS A 23 -6.01 -16.80 26.61
CA LYS A 23 -6.87 -16.71 25.44
C LYS A 23 -6.74 -15.27 24.96
N GLN A 24 -6.11 -15.11 23.80
CA GLN A 24 -6.00 -13.80 23.16
C GLN A 24 -7.39 -13.17 23.07
N GLN A 25 -7.51 -11.98 23.65
CA GLN A 25 -8.78 -11.28 23.79
C GLN A 25 -9.29 -10.82 22.43
N ALA A 26 -10.61 -10.81 22.25
CA ALA A 26 -11.21 -10.23 21.06
C ALA A 26 -10.87 -8.73 20.97
N ILE A 27 -10.49 -8.27 19.78
CA ILE A 27 -10.15 -6.87 19.52
C ILE A 27 -11.23 -6.25 18.64
N THR A 28 -11.59 -5.02 18.92
CA THR A 28 -12.56 -4.27 18.17
C THR A 28 -12.13 -2.83 18.01
N PHE A 29 -12.22 -2.35 16.78
CA PHE A 29 -11.89 -0.97 16.41
C PHE A 29 -12.85 -0.46 15.33
N LYS A 30 -12.87 0.86 15.13
CA LYS A 30 -13.67 1.52 14.10
C LYS A 30 -12.90 1.58 12.78
N ASN A 31 -13.59 1.29 11.67
CA ASN A 31 -13.09 1.55 10.32
C ASN A 31 -14.29 1.94 9.44
N SER A 32 -14.34 3.20 9.02
CA SER A 32 -15.52 3.86 8.44
C SER A 32 -16.70 3.82 9.42
N ASN A 33 -17.92 3.72 8.90
CA ASN A 33 -19.14 3.54 9.69
C ASN A 33 -19.31 2.11 10.21
N HIS A 34 -18.25 1.29 10.20
CA HIS A 34 -18.29 -0.12 10.58
C HIS A 34 -17.38 -0.42 11.77
N LYS A 35 -17.84 -1.35 12.59
CA LYS A 35 -17.08 -1.92 13.71
C LYS A 35 -16.39 -3.19 13.20
N VAL A 36 -15.06 -3.19 13.19
CA VAL A 36 -14.27 -4.38 12.84
C VAL A 36 -14.05 -5.18 14.11
N GLN A 37 -14.51 -6.42 14.12
CA GLN A 37 -14.37 -7.34 15.25
C GLN A 37 -13.39 -8.43 14.87
N LEU A 38 -12.36 -8.61 15.68
CA LEU A 38 -11.30 -9.59 15.53
C LEU A 38 -11.44 -10.66 16.62
N SER A 39 -11.60 -11.90 16.19
CA SER A 39 -11.65 -13.09 17.04
C SER A 39 -10.34 -13.86 16.90
N ALA A 40 -9.63 -14.05 18.01
CA ALA A 40 -8.36 -14.76 18.01
C ALA A 40 -8.50 -16.19 17.47
N LEU A 41 -7.52 -16.63 16.69
CA LEU A 41 -7.46 -17.99 16.17
C LEU A 41 -6.75 -18.89 17.18
N GLU A 42 -7.42 -19.98 17.57
CA GLU A 42 -6.88 -20.92 18.55
C GLU A 42 -5.55 -21.52 18.09
N GLY A 43 -4.55 -21.48 18.98
CA GLY A 43 -3.20 -22.00 18.72
C GLY A 43 -2.35 -21.16 17.76
N GLN A 44 -2.79 -19.98 17.32
CA GLN A 44 -2.05 -19.10 16.42
C GLN A 44 -1.88 -17.71 17.06
N PRO A 45 -0.78 -17.48 17.83
CA PRO A 45 -0.55 -16.21 18.48
C PRO A 45 -0.55 -15.05 17.48
N ASN A 46 -1.34 -14.02 17.78
CA ASN A 46 -1.48 -12.77 17.04
C ASN A 46 -2.29 -12.88 15.74
N HIS A 47 -2.81 -14.07 15.43
CA HIS A 47 -3.68 -14.28 14.27
C HIS A 47 -5.14 -14.16 14.67
N TYR A 48 -5.90 -13.35 13.93
CA TYR A 48 -7.30 -13.10 14.17
C TYR A 48 -8.12 -13.30 12.90
N SER A 49 -9.32 -13.85 13.05
CA SER A 49 -10.37 -13.77 12.02
C SER A 49 -11.22 -12.54 12.26
N SER A 50 -11.62 -11.85 11.19
CA SER A 50 -12.50 -10.68 11.29
C SER A 50 -13.93 -10.99 10.87
N ASN A 51 -14.88 -10.18 11.35
CA ASN A 51 -16.24 -10.15 10.83
C ASN A 51 -16.34 -9.70 9.34
N LEU A 52 -15.22 -9.32 8.72
CA LEU A 52 -15.11 -9.01 7.30
C LEU A 52 -14.65 -10.21 6.45
N GLY A 53 -14.38 -11.36 7.08
CA GLY A 53 -13.84 -12.54 6.40
C GLY A 53 -12.33 -12.46 6.08
N LEU A 54 -11.62 -11.46 6.63
CA LEU A 54 -10.17 -11.31 6.49
C LEU A 54 -9.42 -11.88 7.68
N GLN A 55 -8.21 -12.39 7.45
CA GLN A 55 -7.27 -12.82 8.48
C GLN A 55 -6.25 -11.71 8.78
N PHE A 56 -6.26 -11.22 10.02
CA PHE A 56 -5.36 -10.20 10.53
C PHE A 56 -4.21 -10.85 11.31
N ILE A 57 -3.00 -10.30 11.14
CA ILE A 57 -1.85 -10.57 12.01
C ILE A 57 -1.55 -9.27 12.75
N VAL A 58 -1.94 -9.19 14.01
CA VAL A 58 -1.80 -7.97 14.83
C VAL A 58 -0.38 -7.87 15.39
N THR A 59 0.25 -6.71 15.34
CA THR A 59 1.66 -6.56 15.72
C THR A 59 1.90 -6.41 17.22
N GLY A 60 0.87 -6.03 17.99
CA GLY A 60 1.04 -5.54 19.37
C GLY A 60 1.11 -4.01 19.47
N ASP A 61 1.26 -3.32 18.33
CA ASP A 61 1.27 -1.87 18.25
C ASP A 61 -0.11 -1.32 17.85
N LEU A 62 -0.33 -0.03 18.11
CA LEU A 62 -1.56 0.67 17.73
C LEU A 62 -1.24 1.83 16.78
N LEU A 63 -2.20 2.16 15.94
CA LEU A 63 -2.22 3.37 15.13
C LEU A 63 -3.36 4.26 15.61
N ALA A 64 -3.11 5.55 15.79
CA ALA A 64 -4.13 6.51 16.16
C ALA A 64 -4.13 7.73 15.23
N LEU A 65 -5.33 8.19 14.88
CA LEU A 65 -5.58 9.49 14.27
C LEU A 65 -5.80 10.51 15.38
N VAL A 66 -4.91 11.48 15.49
CA VAL A 66 -4.90 12.41 16.62
C VAL A 66 -4.82 13.86 16.17
N LYS A 67 -5.41 14.78 16.93
CA LYS A 67 -5.12 16.20 16.86
C LYS A 67 -3.74 16.46 17.47
N PRO A 68 -2.95 17.43 16.98
CA PRO A 68 -1.61 17.68 17.50
C PRO A 68 -1.55 17.92 19.02
N PHE A 69 -2.57 18.57 19.59
CA PHE A 69 -2.65 18.84 21.04
C PHE A 69 -2.92 17.59 21.89
N ALA A 70 -3.50 16.53 21.33
CA ALA A 70 -3.84 15.31 22.06
C ALA A 70 -2.59 14.44 22.33
N LYS A 71 -1.50 14.64 21.58
CA LYS A 71 -0.27 13.83 21.66
C LYS A 71 0.33 13.80 23.07
N THR A 72 0.25 14.90 23.82
CA THR A 72 0.83 14.98 25.17
C THR A 72 0.09 14.08 26.18
N GLN A 73 -1.16 13.71 25.90
CA GLN A 73 -1.95 12.82 26.76
C GLN A 73 -1.69 11.34 26.44
N LEU A 74 -1.19 11.01 25.25
CA LEU A 74 -0.92 9.62 24.85
C LEU A 74 0.08 8.93 25.78
N SER A 75 1.15 9.63 26.19
CA SER A 75 2.16 9.10 27.13
C SER A 75 1.63 8.90 28.56
N GLN A 76 0.44 9.39 28.88
CA GLN A 76 -0.18 9.20 30.19
C GLN A 76 -0.99 7.90 30.27
N VAL A 77 -1.27 7.28 29.11
CA VAL A 77 -1.99 6.01 29.04
C VAL A 77 -1.06 4.86 29.43
N ILE A 78 -1.51 4.04 30.37
CA ILE A 78 -0.75 2.88 30.85
C ILE A 78 -0.55 1.89 29.69
N GLY A 79 0.68 1.42 29.51
CA GLY A 79 1.07 0.48 28.45
C GLY A 79 1.54 1.14 27.14
N VAL A 80 1.50 2.47 27.03
CA VAL A 80 2.17 3.20 25.95
C VAL A 80 3.65 3.35 26.28
N ASP A 81 4.51 2.68 25.51
CA ASP A 81 5.97 2.75 25.71
C ASP A 81 6.57 3.96 24.98
N SER A 82 6.13 4.19 23.74
CA SER A 82 6.54 5.33 22.92
C SER A 82 5.53 5.55 21.80
N PHE A 83 5.58 6.71 21.17
CA PHE A 83 4.83 6.97 19.95
C PHE A 83 5.61 7.85 18.98
N ASN A 84 5.41 7.64 17.69
CA ASN A 84 6.02 8.42 16.62
C ASN A 84 4.97 8.86 15.61
N THR A 85 5.04 10.10 15.15
CA THR A 85 4.21 10.55 14.02
C THR A 85 4.73 9.91 12.73
N ILE A 86 3.89 9.17 12.03
CA ILE A 86 4.24 8.51 10.77
C ILE A 86 3.62 9.23 9.56
N ALA A 87 2.60 10.04 9.78
CA ALA A 87 2.03 10.91 8.75
C ALA A 87 1.40 12.17 9.37
N THR A 88 1.58 13.30 8.70
CA THR A 88 1.00 14.59 9.09
C THR A 88 0.00 15.05 8.02
N MET A 89 -1.15 15.53 8.47
CA MET A 89 -2.22 16.11 7.67
C MET A 89 -2.50 17.55 8.13
N SER A 90 -3.38 18.27 7.44
CA SER A 90 -3.64 19.69 7.73
C SER A 90 -4.07 19.96 9.18
N ASN A 91 -4.88 19.05 9.76
CA ASN A 91 -5.45 19.23 11.10
C ASN A 91 -5.17 18.08 12.07
N ASN A 92 -4.50 17.03 11.61
CA ASN A 92 -4.40 15.75 12.29
C ASN A 92 -3.07 15.08 11.98
N GLU A 93 -2.69 14.12 12.81
CA GLU A 93 -1.50 13.28 12.63
C GLU A 93 -1.89 11.82 12.81
N ILE A 94 -1.24 10.94 12.06
CA ILE A 94 -1.29 9.50 12.30
C ILE A 94 -0.04 9.15 13.10
N VAL A 95 -0.26 8.60 14.31
CA VAL A 95 0.80 8.18 15.20
C VAL A 95 0.85 6.66 15.30
N LEU A 96 2.05 6.10 15.22
CA LEU A 96 2.34 4.72 15.58
C LEU A 96 2.72 4.68 17.07
N ILE A 97 1.94 3.94 17.84
CA ILE A 97 2.08 3.79 19.28
C ILE A 97 2.66 2.39 19.55
N LYS A 98 3.85 2.35 20.14
CA LYS A 98 4.49 1.12 20.61
C LYS A 98 3.94 0.75 21.97
N THR A 99 3.60 -0.53 22.15
CA THR A 99 2.99 -1.02 23.39
C THR A 99 3.69 -2.26 23.92
N SER A 100 3.73 -2.36 25.25
CA SER A 100 4.12 -3.56 26.00
C SER A 100 2.91 -4.26 26.63
N SER A 101 1.70 -3.78 26.33
CA SER A 101 0.46 -4.28 26.94
C SER A 101 0.05 -5.63 26.37
N ASN A 102 -0.44 -6.50 27.23
CA ASN A 102 -1.11 -7.75 26.84
C ASN A 102 -2.63 -7.57 26.57
N ASN A 103 -3.18 -6.37 26.81
CA ASN A 103 -4.59 -6.05 26.61
C ASN A 103 -4.78 -4.84 25.67
N LEU A 104 -4.67 -5.11 24.37
CA LEU A 104 -4.85 -4.08 23.33
C LEU A 104 -6.26 -3.48 23.30
N GLN A 105 -7.30 -4.26 23.64
CA GLN A 105 -8.67 -3.74 23.62
C GLN A 105 -8.87 -2.65 24.67
N GLU A 106 -8.34 -2.83 25.88
CA GLU A 106 -8.40 -1.82 26.93
C GLU A 106 -7.62 -0.57 26.54
N MET A 107 -6.43 -0.72 25.94
CA MET A 107 -5.66 0.43 25.45
C MET A 107 -6.41 1.20 24.37
N ILE A 108 -7.04 0.51 23.40
CA ILE A 108 -7.89 1.16 22.39
C ILE A 108 -8.97 2.00 23.07
N ASN A 109 -9.67 1.44 24.07
CA ASN A 109 -10.73 2.16 24.78
C ASN A 109 -10.20 3.38 25.55
N GLN A 110 -9.04 3.27 26.20
CA GLN A 110 -8.41 4.38 26.94
C GLN A 110 -7.93 5.49 26.00
N LEU A 111 -7.32 5.12 24.87
CA LEU A 111 -6.85 6.07 23.87
C LEU A 111 -8.03 6.78 23.17
N GLU A 112 -9.09 6.06 22.82
CA GLU A 112 -10.31 6.65 22.23
C GLU A 112 -11.06 7.60 23.18
N ALA A 113 -10.81 7.52 24.50
CA ALA A 113 -11.41 8.42 25.49
C ALA A 113 -10.68 9.77 25.60
N ILE A 114 -9.49 9.90 25.00
CA ILE A 114 -8.72 11.14 25.00
C ILE A 114 -9.35 12.15 24.03
N GLU A 115 -9.58 13.37 24.51
CA GLU A 115 -10.07 14.45 23.66
C GLU A 115 -9.06 14.75 22.53
N GLY A 116 -9.56 14.73 21.28
CA GLY A 116 -8.74 14.91 20.09
C GLY A 116 -8.11 13.63 19.55
N VAL A 117 -8.42 12.45 20.11
CA VAL A 117 -8.16 11.16 19.44
C VAL A 117 -9.41 10.76 18.66
N ASP A 118 -9.33 10.81 17.33
CA ASP A 118 -10.48 10.59 16.45
C ASP A 118 -10.71 9.09 16.15
N GLN A 119 -9.63 8.30 16.09
CA GLN A 119 -9.68 6.88 15.76
C GLN A 119 -8.45 6.15 16.32
N VAL A 120 -8.63 4.93 16.80
CA VAL A 120 -7.54 4.02 17.20
C VAL A 120 -7.79 2.64 16.62
N GLN A 121 -6.77 2.00 16.08
CA GLN A 121 -6.85 0.60 15.62
C GLN A 121 -5.51 -0.13 15.78
N PRO A 122 -5.50 -1.46 15.78
CA PRO A 122 -4.24 -2.22 15.77
C PRO A 122 -3.43 -1.96 14.49
N ASP A 123 -2.12 -1.85 14.63
CA ASP A 123 -1.24 -2.08 13.49
C ASP A 123 -1.23 -3.58 13.17
N HIS A 124 -1.31 -3.89 11.89
CA HIS A 124 -1.59 -5.25 11.44
C HIS A 124 -1.07 -5.50 10.04
N TYR A 125 -0.86 -6.78 9.75
CA TYR A 125 -0.79 -7.32 8.41
C TYR A 125 -2.13 -7.95 8.04
N ILE A 126 -2.45 -7.97 6.76
CA ILE A 126 -3.46 -8.88 6.22
C ILE A 126 -2.74 -10.08 5.61
N LYS A 127 -3.09 -11.27 6.08
CA LYS A 127 -2.57 -12.52 5.51
C LYS A 127 -3.15 -12.68 4.11
N LYS A 128 -2.28 -12.74 3.10
CA LYS A 128 -2.70 -13.02 1.72
C LYS A 128 -3.26 -14.43 1.66
N GLU A 129 -4.56 -14.57 1.38
CA GLU A 129 -5.11 -15.88 1.03
C GLU A 129 -4.72 -16.20 -0.41
N PHE A 130 -3.83 -17.18 -0.59
CA PHE A 130 -3.56 -17.75 -1.90
C PHE A 130 -4.77 -18.60 -2.31
N GLY A 131 -5.69 -17.97 -3.03
CA GLY A 131 -6.71 -18.65 -3.81
C GLY A 131 -8.10 -18.69 -3.18
N GLN A 132 -9.01 -17.91 -3.77
CA GLN A 132 -10.15 -18.48 -4.48
C GLN A 132 -10.32 -17.68 -5.78
N VAL A 133 -10.06 -18.34 -6.91
CA VAL A 133 -10.52 -17.86 -8.21
C VAL A 133 -12.02 -18.11 -8.23
N ASN A 134 -12.82 -17.12 -7.84
CA ASN A 134 -14.24 -17.16 -8.18
C ASN A 134 -14.33 -17.17 -9.71
N LYS A 135 -14.96 -18.21 -10.26
CA LYS A 135 -15.26 -18.31 -11.69
C LYS A 135 -15.84 -16.96 -12.16
N PRO A 136 -15.35 -16.39 -13.27
CA PRO A 136 -15.88 -15.12 -13.75
C PRO A 136 -17.36 -15.30 -14.02
N ALA A 137 -18.18 -14.41 -13.47
CA ALA A 137 -19.50 -14.16 -14.05
C ALA A 137 -19.22 -13.67 -15.48
N SER A 138 -19.70 -14.40 -16.48
CA SER A 138 -19.60 -14.00 -17.87
C SER A 138 -20.49 -12.77 -18.10
N SER A 139 -20.02 -11.61 -17.68
CA SER A 139 -20.61 -10.35 -18.13
C SER A 139 -19.83 -9.91 -19.37
N THR A 140 -20.36 -10.30 -20.52
CA THR A 140 -20.13 -9.58 -21.77
C THR A 140 -20.75 -8.20 -21.61
N GLN A 141 -20.10 -7.29 -20.90
CA GLN A 141 -20.46 -5.89 -20.96
C GLN A 141 -19.78 -5.30 -22.19
N ASN A 142 -20.51 -5.32 -23.32
CA ASN A 142 -20.24 -4.51 -24.50
C ASN A 142 -20.61 -3.04 -24.24
N ASN A 143 -20.14 -2.49 -23.13
CA ASN A 143 -20.14 -1.04 -22.92
C ASN A 143 -18.79 -0.52 -23.41
N ALA A 144 -18.77 0.64 -24.05
CA ALA A 144 -17.52 1.30 -24.42
C ALA A 144 -16.66 1.43 -23.16
N LEU A 145 -15.52 0.72 -23.12
CA LEU A 145 -14.58 0.83 -22.01
C LEU A 145 -14.02 2.26 -22.02
N PRO A 146 -13.90 2.95 -20.87
CA PRO A 146 -13.17 4.20 -20.81
C PRO A 146 -11.73 3.87 -21.22
N MET A 147 -11.41 4.22 -22.45
CA MET A 147 -10.12 3.98 -23.06
C MET A 147 -9.36 5.27 -23.08
N LEU A 148 -8.04 5.16 -22.98
CA LEU A 148 -7.15 6.28 -23.18
C LEU A 148 -7.20 6.71 -24.65
N ASP A 149 -8.11 7.63 -24.99
CA ASP A 149 -8.06 8.42 -26.23
C ASP A 149 -7.37 9.75 -25.94
N LEU A 150 -6.23 9.69 -25.24
CA LEU A 150 -5.38 10.86 -25.10
C LEU A 150 -4.54 10.99 -26.36
N PRO A 151 -4.27 12.23 -26.82
CA PRO A 151 -3.33 12.44 -27.90
C PRO A 151 -2.06 11.67 -27.57
N SER A 152 -1.48 11.01 -28.58
CA SER A 152 -0.17 10.37 -28.48
C SER A 152 0.76 11.33 -27.71
N PRO A 153 1.61 10.85 -26.77
CA PRO A 153 2.58 11.68 -26.06
C PRO A 153 3.67 12.20 -27.03
N ASN A 154 3.27 12.91 -28.08
CA ASN A 154 4.06 13.76 -28.95
C ASN A 154 4.14 15.15 -28.33
N GLN A 155 4.57 15.20 -27.08
CA GLN A 155 4.82 16.46 -26.43
C GLN A 155 6.24 16.41 -25.90
N CYS A 156 6.97 17.48 -26.21
CA CYS A 156 8.37 17.81 -25.94
C CYS A 156 9.45 16.72 -26.18
N GLN A 157 10.40 17.03 -27.07
CA GLN A 157 11.64 16.24 -27.21
C GLN A 157 12.46 16.25 -25.91
N GLU A 158 12.48 17.39 -25.22
CA GLU A 158 13.19 17.58 -23.95
C GLU A 158 12.21 18.04 -22.85
N PRO A 159 12.37 17.57 -21.61
CA PRO A 159 11.52 17.99 -20.49
C PRO A 159 11.66 19.49 -20.22
N LEU A 160 10.53 20.20 -20.14
CA LEU A 160 10.45 21.60 -19.74
C LEU A 160 10.46 21.78 -18.21
N HIS A 161 10.01 20.75 -17.49
CA HIS A 161 9.92 20.73 -16.03
C HIS A 161 10.39 19.40 -15.46
N SER A 162 10.92 19.43 -14.23
CA SER A 162 11.19 18.22 -13.47
C SER A 162 9.89 17.68 -12.87
N VAL A 163 9.72 16.36 -12.89
CA VAL A 163 8.54 15.66 -12.37
C VAL A 163 9.00 14.53 -11.47
N ARG A 164 8.47 14.50 -10.25
CA ARG A 164 8.78 13.49 -9.23
C ARG A 164 7.79 12.35 -9.26
N VAL A 165 8.28 11.15 -9.51
CA VAL A 165 7.49 9.92 -9.48
C VAL A 165 7.92 9.08 -8.28
N ALA A 166 6.99 8.84 -7.37
CA ALA A 166 7.17 7.90 -6.28
C ALA A 166 6.75 6.50 -6.74
N LEU A 167 7.65 5.53 -6.60
CA LEU A 167 7.38 4.12 -6.85
C LEU A 167 7.30 3.40 -5.49
N ILE A 168 6.10 2.96 -5.11
CA ILE A 168 5.90 2.14 -3.91
C ILE A 168 5.75 0.70 -4.36
N ASP A 169 6.77 -0.13 -4.15
CA ASP A 169 6.79 -1.52 -4.62
C ASP A 169 7.75 -2.40 -3.77
N ASN A 170 7.99 -3.65 -4.14
CA ASN A 170 8.73 -4.62 -3.32
C ASN A 170 10.26 -4.57 -3.44
N GLY A 171 10.80 -3.60 -4.17
CA GLY A 171 12.25 -3.42 -4.32
C GLY A 171 12.67 -2.93 -5.70
N PHE A 172 13.85 -2.32 -5.76
CA PHE A 172 14.37 -1.69 -6.97
C PHE A 172 15.86 -2.00 -7.15
N ASP A 173 16.26 -2.24 -8.40
CA ASP A 173 17.66 -2.37 -8.79
C ASP A 173 18.04 -1.31 -9.83
N PHE A 174 18.35 -0.10 -9.35
CA PHE A 174 18.81 1.01 -10.19
C PHE A 174 20.26 0.86 -10.67
N ARG A 175 20.96 -0.23 -10.34
CA ARG A 175 22.28 -0.55 -10.93
C ARG A 175 22.15 -1.13 -12.34
N HIS A 176 20.93 -1.55 -12.71
CA HIS A 176 20.66 -2.05 -14.06
C HIS A 176 20.96 -0.98 -15.11
N VAL A 177 21.62 -1.37 -16.22
CA VAL A 177 22.13 -0.43 -17.25
C VAL A 177 21.05 0.47 -17.84
N ALA A 178 19.81 0.00 -17.92
CA ALA A 178 18.66 0.77 -18.39
C ALA A 178 18.36 2.02 -17.53
N PHE A 179 18.87 2.09 -16.30
CA PHE A 179 18.68 3.20 -15.35
C PHE A 179 19.93 4.07 -15.15
N ARG A 180 20.95 3.94 -16.00
CA ARG A 180 22.28 4.56 -15.79
C ARG A 180 22.25 6.07 -15.49
N ASP A 181 21.23 6.78 -15.99
CA ASP A 181 21.08 8.23 -15.78
C ASP A 181 19.77 8.59 -15.05
N THR A 182 19.10 7.61 -14.44
CA THR A 182 17.90 7.85 -13.65
C THR A 182 18.28 8.62 -12.39
N HIS A 183 17.61 9.75 -12.14
CA HIS A 183 17.85 10.55 -10.94
C HIS A 183 17.02 10.02 -9.78
N VAL A 184 17.61 9.15 -8.95
CA VAL A 184 16.98 8.65 -7.71
C VAL A 184 17.24 9.65 -6.58
N LEU A 185 16.18 10.34 -6.14
CA LEU A 185 16.22 11.30 -5.04
C LEU A 185 16.28 10.62 -3.67
N LEU A 186 15.59 9.48 -3.54
CA LEU A 186 15.50 8.70 -2.32
C LEU A 186 15.25 7.24 -2.66
N HIS A 187 15.91 6.33 -1.93
CA HIS A 187 15.56 4.92 -1.87
C HIS A 187 15.33 4.56 -0.40
N TYR A 188 14.08 4.28 -0.02
CA TYR A 188 13.67 4.10 1.37
C TYR A 188 12.92 2.78 1.54
N ASP A 189 13.29 1.98 2.54
CA ASP A 189 12.57 0.78 2.94
C ASP A 189 11.61 1.13 4.07
N ALA A 190 10.32 1.23 3.75
CA ALA A 190 9.28 1.55 4.71
C ALA A 190 8.96 0.39 5.66
N ASP A 191 9.27 -0.85 5.26
CA ASP A 191 9.07 -2.02 6.12
C ASP A 191 10.10 -2.07 7.26
N ASN A 192 11.34 -1.67 6.95
CA ASN A 192 12.48 -1.69 7.87
C ASN A 192 12.88 -0.32 8.43
N LEU A 193 12.23 0.76 7.99
CA LEU A 193 12.47 2.15 8.42
C LEU A 193 13.89 2.67 8.14
N ILE A 194 14.46 2.28 7.00
CA ILE A 194 15.85 2.63 6.64
C ILE A 194 15.95 3.27 5.26
N GLU A 195 16.85 4.24 5.12
CA GLU A 195 17.30 4.69 3.81
C GLU A 195 18.29 3.65 3.24
N ILE A 196 18.01 3.18 2.02
CA ILE A 196 18.89 2.26 1.30
C ILE A 196 19.90 3.10 0.53
N ARG A 197 21.16 3.06 0.98
CA ARG A 197 22.30 3.72 0.32
C ARG A 197 23.10 2.75 -0.53
N ASP A 198 23.21 1.51 -0.05
CA ASP A 198 23.83 0.41 -0.77
C ASP A 198 22.74 -0.54 -1.24
N ILE A 199 22.47 -0.57 -2.54
CA ILE A 199 21.48 -1.48 -3.14
C ILE A 199 22.00 -2.92 -2.92
N PRO A 200 21.37 -3.72 -2.05
CA PRO A 200 21.77 -5.11 -1.88
C PRO A 200 21.63 -5.80 -3.23
N ASN A 201 22.42 -6.84 -3.49
CA ASN A 201 22.30 -7.61 -4.73
C ASN A 201 20.99 -8.44 -4.70
N LYS A 202 19.85 -7.78 -4.85
CA LYS A 202 18.53 -8.37 -5.00
C LYS A 202 18.35 -8.73 -6.48
N ARG A 203 17.67 -9.84 -6.73
CA ARG A 203 17.23 -10.19 -8.08
C ARG A 203 16.30 -9.10 -8.61
N ILE A 204 16.25 -8.93 -9.93
CA ILE A 204 15.34 -8.01 -10.61
C ILE A 204 13.91 -8.38 -10.22
N GLY A 205 13.30 -7.54 -9.39
CA GLY A 205 11.97 -7.75 -8.82
C GLY A 205 10.86 -7.04 -9.58
N HIS A 206 9.66 -7.12 -9.02
CA HIS A 206 8.48 -6.47 -9.57
C HIS A 206 8.65 -4.95 -9.64
N GLY A 207 9.17 -4.31 -8.59
CA GLY A 207 9.43 -2.86 -8.59
C GLY A 207 10.43 -2.43 -9.67
N THR A 208 11.53 -3.16 -9.87
CA THR A 208 12.48 -2.92 -10.98
C THR A 208 11.82 -3.03 -12.35
N ALA A 209 10.94 -4.02 -12.54
CA ALA A 209 10.19 -4.17 -13.79
C ALA A 209 9.28 -2.95 -14.04
N MET A 210 8.50 -2.53 -13.03
CA MET A 210 7.59 -1.37 -13.15
C MET A 210 8.36 -0.06 -13.36
N ALA A 211 9.48 0.12 -12.63
CA ALA A 211 10.41 1.22 -12.86
C ALA A 211 10.92 1.23 -14.31
N GLY A 212 11.19 0.06 -14.89
CA GLY A 212 11.63 -0.09 -16.28
C GLY A 212 10.63 0.47 -17.28
N VAL A 213 9.33 0.17 -17.12
CA VAL A 213 8.25 0.68 -17.98
C VAL A 213 8.23 2.22 -18.00
N ILE A 214 8.52 2.85 -16.85
CA ILE A 214 8.47 4.31 -16.71
C ILE A 214 9.80 4.96 -17.14
N LEU A 215 10.94 4.38 -16.77
CA LEU A 215 12.21 5.12 -16.67
C LEU A 215 13.33 4.63 -17.56
N ALA A 216 13.20 3.44 -18.17
CA ALA A 216 14.31 2.86 -18.92
C ALA A 216 14.76 3.82 -20.02
N LYS A 217 16.01 4.29 -19.99
CA LYS A 217 16.52 5.17 -21.05
C LYS A 217 16.83 4.46 -22.34
N ASN A 218 17.06 3.16 -22.26
CA ASN A 218 17.34 2.35 -23.44
C ASN A 218 17.09 0.89 -23.08
N PHE A 219 16.07 0.30 -23.69
CA PHE A 219 16.02 -1.13 -23.91
C PHE A 219 17.00 -1.46 -25.03
N SER A 220 17.73 -2.58 -24.98
CA SER A 220 18.69 -2.96 -26.05
C SER A 220 18.09 -3.03 -27.47
N THR A 221 16.77 -2.91 -27.60
CA THR A 221 16.00 -2.79 -28.85
C THR A 221 15.94 -1.36 -29.41
N GLY A 222 16.38 -0.34 -28.65
CA GLY A 222 16.27 1.08 -28.99
C GLY A 222 15.01 1.77 -28.47
N GLU A 223 14.10 1.04 -27.82
CA GLU A 223 12.92 1.61 -27.15
C GLU A 223 13.31 2.24 -25.80
N GLU A 224 12.48 3.14 -25.29
CA GLU A 224 12.62 3.75 -23.97
C GLU A 224 11.35 3.53 -23.13
N GLY A 225 11.48 3.67 -21.82
CA GLY A 225 10.36 3.88 -20.91
C GLY A 225 9.66 5.21 -21.23
N ILE A 226 8.49 5.41 -20.64
CA ILE A 226 7.60 6.51 -21.08
C ILE A 226 8.08 7.90 -20.61
N ALA A 227 8.72 7.99 -19.44
CA ALA A 227 9.19 9.24 -18.85
C ALA A 227 10.60 9.09 -18.22
N PRO A 228 11.63 8.79 -19.02
CA PRO A 228 12.99 8.48 -18.55
C PRO A 228 13.70 9.64 -17.85
N ALA A 229 13.21 10.87 -18.01
CA ALA A 229 13.74 12.07 -17.37
C ALA A 229 13.16 12.35 -15.97
N SER A 230 12.27 11.49 -15.45
CA SER A 230 11.62 11.70 -14.15
C SER A 230 12.60 11.55 -12.98
N GLU A 231 12.41 12.36 -11.94
CA GLU A 231 13.06 12.21 -10.64
C GLU A 231 12.34 11.15 -9.80
N ILE A 232 13.07 10.27 -9.12
CA ILE A 232 12.49 9.06 -8.52
C ILE A 232 12.60 9.03 -7.01
N ILE A 233 11.47 8.75 -6.38
CA ILE A 233 11.35 8.46 -4.96
C ILE A 233 11.01 6.96 -4.86
N ALA A 234 12.01 6.13 -4.66
CA ALA A 234 11.87 4.69 -4.58
C ALA A 234 11.55 4.25 -3.14
N ILE A 235 10.41 3.61 -2.94
CA ILE A 235 9.90 3.24 -1.62
C ILE A 235 9.64 1.73 -1.61
N GLU A 236 10.49 0.97 -0.92
CA GLU A 236 10.29 -0.45 -0.70
C GLU A 236 9.21 -0.68 0.36
N GLN A 237 8.15 -1.37 -0.05
CA GLN A 237 6.99 -1.72 0.74
C GLN A 237 6.50 -3.07 0.20
N ALA A 238 7.03 -4.18 0.74
CA ALA A 238 6.72 -5.53 0.30
C ALA A 238 5.63 -6.19 1.15
N SER A 239 5.52 -5.77 2.42
CA SER A 239 4.58 -6.34 3.37
C SER A 239 3.14 -5.84 3.17
N SER A 240 2.21 -6.25 4.04
CA SER A 240 0.87 -5.63 4.14
C SER A 240 0.70 -4.87 5.46
N LYS A 241 1.80 -4.56 6.17
CA LYS A 241 1.77 -3.86 7.45
C LYS A 241 1.19 -2.47 7.24
N LEU A 242 0.09 -2.15 7.91
CA LEU A 242 -0.61 -0.89 7.71
C LEU A 242 0.28 0.32 8.00
N SER A 243 1.08 0.30 9.07
CA SER A 243 2.03 1.37 9.38
C SER A 243 3.06 1.60 8.28
N SER A 244 3.60 0.54 7.66
CA SER A 244 4.52 0.67 6.51
C SER A 244 3.85 1.28 5.29
N VAL A 245 2.61 0.86 4.99
CA VAL A 245 1.86 1.38 3.84
C VAL A 245 1.63 2.88 4.03
N ILE A 246 1.11 3.30 5.19
CA ILE A 246 0.89 4.72 5.51
C ILE A 246 2.20 5.50 5.42
N LEU A 247 3.29 4.95 5.98
CA LEU A 247 4.60 5.59 5.93
C LEU A 247 5.11 5.76 4.49
N GLY A 248 4.88 4.78 3.60
CA GLY A 248 5.26 4.89 2.20
C GLY A 248 4.58 6.07 1.49
N PHE A 249 3.27 6.23 1.68
CA PHE A 249 2.55 7.41 1.16
C PHE A 249 3.03 8.71 1.83
N SER A 250 3.33 8.67 3.14
CA SER A 250 3.85 9.82 3.89
C SER A 250 5.20 10.29 3.36
N VAL A 251 6.14 9.38 3.13
CA VAL A 251 7.45 9.67 2.53
C VAL A 251 7.29 10.25 1.12
N ALA A 252 6.41 9.68 0.30
CA ALA A 252 6.13 10.22 -1.03
C ALA A 252 5.60 11.67 -0.96
N ARG A 253 4.70 11.98 -0.02
CA ARG A 253 4.20 13.34 0.22
C ARG A 253 5.30 14.29 0.70
N MET A 254 6.12 13.87 1.66
CA MET A 254 7.23 14.67 2.19
C MET A 254 8.27 15.00 1.13
N MET A 255 8.47 14.10 0.16
CA MET A 255 9.36 14.30 -0.98
C MET A 255 8.69 15.07 -2.13
N HIS A 256 7.46 15.55 -1.94
CA HIS A 256 6.66 16.28 -2.92
C HIS A 256 6.48 15.51 -4.24
N ALA A 257 6.14 14.22 -4.15
CA ALA A 257 5.83 13.43 -5.34
C ALA A 257 4.66 14.05 -6.13
N ASP A 258 4.83 14.14 -7.45
CA ASP A 258 3.77 14.57 -8.35
C ASP A 258 2.82 13.42 -8.68
N ILE A 259 3.39 12.22 -8.81
CA ILE A 259 2.68 10.99 -9.15
C ILE A 259 3.20 9.87 -8.24
N VAL A 260 2.29 9.03 -7.73
CA VAL A 260 2.60 7.82 -6.96
C VAL A 260 2.11 6.62 -7.75
N ASN A 261 2.98 5.63 -7.98
CA ASN A 261 2.63 4.38 -8.62
C ASN A 261 2.58 3.24 -7.59
N CYS A 262 1.41 2.63 -7.48
CA CYS A 262 1.11 1.50 -6.60
C CYS A 262 0.68 0.28 -7.45
N SER A 263 1.65 -0.39 -8.07
CA SER A 263 1.41 -1.57 -8.92
C SER A 263 1.14 -2.87 -8.12
N TRP A 264 0.46 -2.75 -6.98
CA TRP A 264 0.13 -3.82 -6.05
C TRP A 264 -1.31 -3.69 -5.58
N LEU A 265 -1.82 -4.73 -4.91
CA LEU A 265 -3.20 -4.81 -4.43
C LEU A 265 -3.26 -4.68 -2.92
N MET A 266 -4.28 -3.99 -2.43
CA MET A 266 -4.58 -3.86 -1.00
C MET A 266 -5.82 -4.67 -0.64
N GLU A 267 -5.77 -5.49 0.42
CA GLU A 267 -6.90 -6.34 0.86
C GLU A 267 -7.84 -5.63 1.86
N PHE A 268 -7.34 -4.61 2.57
CA PHE A 268 -8.08 -3.89 3.60
C PHE A 268 -7.96 -2.38 3.41
N LYS A 269 -9.11 -1.69 3.27
CA LYS A 269 -9.16 -0.21 3.21
C LYS A 269 -9.20 0.34 4.63
N SER A 270 -8.04 0.77 5.13
CA SER A 270 -7.93 1.48 6.40
C SER A 270 -8.32 2.95 6.26
N ASP A 271 -9.20 3.43 7.13
CA ASP A 271 -9.62 4.83 7.16
C ASP A 271 -8.52 5.82 7.51
N LEU A 272 -7.48 5.37 8.22
CA LEU A 272 -6.29 6.18 8.45
C LEU A 272 -5.61 6.50 7.12
N LEU A 273 -5.43 5.50 6.26
CA LEU A 273 -4.83 5.68 4.93
C LEU A 273 -5.74 6.53 4.03
N VAL A 274 -7.06 6.28 4.05
CA VAL A 274 -8.03 7.07 3.28
C VAL A 274 -7.98 8.54 3.70
N SER A 275 -7.98 8.83 4.99
CA SER A 275 -7.91 10.20 5.52
C SER A 275 -6.63 10.90 5.07
N PHE A 276 -5.50 10.19 5.09
CA PHE A 276 -4.22 10.72 4.63
C PHE A 276 -4.22 11.03 3.12
N ILE A 277 -4.69 10.09 2.29
CA ILE A 277 -4.75 10.28 0.84
C ILE A 277 -5.70 11.43 0.49
N LYS A 278 -6.86 11.51 1.14
CA LYS A 278 -7.83 12.59 0.93
C LYS A 278 -7.28 13.96 1.31
N ASP A 279 -6.61 14.07 2.46
CA ASP A 279 -5.97 15.31 2.89
C ASP A 279 -4.82 15.73 1.95
N TRP A 280 -4.04 14.76 1.44
CA TRP A 280 -2.99 15.04 0.47
C TRP A 280 -3.57 15.50 -0.88
N HIS A 281 -4.65 14.86 -1.33
CA HIS A 281 -5.33 15.24 -2.57
C HIS A 281 -5.94 16.65 -2.48
N ALA A 282 -6.45 17.06 -1.32
CA ALA A 282 -7.06 18.38 -1.13
C ALA A 282 -6.07 19.57 -1.19
N GLN A 283 -4.76 19.33 -1.27
CA GLN A 283 -3.74 20.39 -1.34
C GLN A 283 -3.64 21.01 -2.75
N GLU A 284 -3.17 22.26 -2.85
CA GLU A 284 -3.09 23.01 -4.12
C GLU A 284 -2.28 22.31 -5.23
N ASN A 285 -1.24 21.54 -4.86
CA ASN A 285 -0.46 20.73 -5.79
C ASN A 285 -0.89 19.25 -5.71
N THR A 286 -2.16 18.98 -5.99
CA THR A 286 -2.77 17.65 -5.86
C THR A 286 -1.95 16.58 -6.57
N VAL A 287 -1.61 15.52 -5.86
CA VAL A 287 -0.89 14.34 -6.37
C VAL A 287 -1.78 13.48 -7.28
N PHE A 288 -1.19 12.79 -8.26
CA PHE A 288 -1.84 11.66 -8.92
C PHE A 288 -1.43 10.36 -8.23
N ILE A 289 -2.38 9.55 -7.77
CA ILE A 289 -2.09 8.22 -7.22
C ILE A 289 -2.65 7.21 -8.21
N VAL A 290 -1.80 6.33 -8.73
CA VAL A 290 -2.14 5.35 -9.75
C VAL A 290 -1.98 3.96 -9.17
N THR A 291 -2.99 3.10 -9.33
CA THR A 291 -2.94 1.70 -8.87
C THR A 291 -3.38 0.72 -9.95
N ALA A 292 -2.90 -0.51 -9.86
CA ALA A 292 -3.33 -1.58 -10.74
C ALA A 292 -4.71 -2.13 -10.34
N ALA A 293 -5.58 -2.39 -11.31
CA ALA A 293 -6.87 -3.03 -11.06
C ALA A 293 -6.72 -4.47 -10.55
N GLY A 294 -5.64 -5.16 -10.95
CA GLY A 294 -5.31 -6.55 -10.60
C GLY A 294 -5.57 -7.55 -11.73
N ASN A 295 -4.96 -8.74 -11.61
CA ASN A 295 -4.86 -9.73 -12.70
C ASN A 295 -5.69 -11.01 -12.42
N GLY A 296 -6.89 -10.86 -11.85
CA GLY A 296 -7.72 -11.98 -11.40
C GLY A 296 -9.04 -12.17 -12.15
N SER A 297 -9.27 -11.46 -13.25
CA SER A 297 -10.53 -11.50 -14.01
C SER A 297 -11.79 -11.31 -13.15
N LYS A 298 -11.71 -10.43 -12.15
CA LYS A 298 -12.76 -10.18 -11.15
C LYS A 298 -13.00 -8.69 -10.92
N ASP A 299 -14.00 -8.37 -10.14
CA ASP A 299 -14.32 -6.99 -9.76
C ASP A 299 -13.13 -6.33 -9.01
N ALA A 300 -12.63 -5.21 -9.54
CA ALA A 300 -11.52 -4.44 -8.97
C ALA A 300 -11.86 -3.89 -7.57
N CYS A 301 -13.11 -3.50 -7.32
CA CYS A 301 -13.59 -3.05 -6.00
C CYS A 301 -13.40 -4.13 -4.93
N LEU A 302 -13.47 -5.40 -5.34
CA LEU A 302 -13.25 -6.55 -4.46
C LEU A 302 -11.77 -6.91 -4.35
N ALA A 303 -11.04 -6.82 -5.45
CA ALA A 303 -9.67 -7.29 -5.56
C ALA A 303 -8.61 -6.31 -5.04
N ASN A 304 -8.84 -5.01 -5.14
CA ASN A 304 -7.91 -3.99 -4.69
C ASN A 304 -8.68 -2.90 -3.95
N LYS A 305 -8.62 -2.91 -2.62
CA LYS A 305 -9.28 -1.93 -1.77
C LYS A 305 -8.73 -0.52 -1.89
N LEU A 306 -7.59 -0.33 -2.54
CA LEU A 306 -7.09 1.00 -2.90
C LEU A 306 -7.96 1.65 -3.98
N SER A 307 -8.56 0.84 -4.88
CA SER A 307 -9.49 1.31 -5.93
C SER A 307 -10.83 1.85 -5.39
N LEU A 308 -11.11 1.65 -4.11
CA LEU A 308 -12.30 2.20 -3.45
C LEU A 308 -12.11 3.65 -2.98
N ILE A 309 -10.90 4.21 -3.14
CA ILE A 309 -10.59 5.59 -2.77
C ILE A 309 -10.80 6.45 -4.01
N PRO A 310 -11.79 7.36 -4.04
CA PRO A 310 -12.10 8.16 -5.23
C PRO A 310 -10.91 8.96 -5.78
N GLU A 311 -9.99 9.38 -4.91
CA GLU A 311 -8.80 10.13 -5.27
C GLU A 311 -7.68 9.27 -5.92
N VAL A 312 -7.88 7.96 -6.08
CA VAL A 312 -6.92 7.00 -6.66
C VAL A 312 -7.39 6.53 -8.03
N LEU A 313 -6.52 6.71 -9.03
CA LEU A 313 -6.73 6.25 -10.41
C LEU A 313 -6.37 4.77 -10.55
N THR A 314 -7.38 3.95 -10.82
CA THR A 314 -7.27 2.50 -10.95
C THR A 314 -7.25 2.07 -12.41
N ILE A 315 -6.17 1.41 -12.79
CA ILE A 315 -5.84 1.11 -14.19
C ILE A 315 -6.05 -0.37 -14.51
N GLY A 316 -6.99 -0.63 -15.40
CA GLY A 316 -7.22 -1.93 -16.04
C GLY A 316 -6.39 -2.10 -17.31
N SER A 317 -6.45 -3.30 -17.89
CA SER A 317 -5.65 -3.70 -19.04
C SER A 317 -6.53 -4.13 -20.22
N ILE A 318 -6.18 -3.66 -21.43
CA ILE A 318 -6.79 -4.08 -22.71
C ILE A 318 -5.74 -4.66 -23.66
N ASN A 319 -6.15 -5.57 -24.53
CA ASN A 319 -5.29 -6.18 -25.54
C ASN A 319 -5.20 -5.30 -26.82
N SER A 320 -4.44 -5.76 -27.80
CA SER A 320 -4.25 -5.08 -29.10
C SER A 320 -5.53 -4.92 -29.92
N GLU A 321 -6.57 -5.71 -29.64
CA GLU A 321 -7.90 -5.59 -30.26
C GLU A 321 -8.81 -4.58 -29.53
N LYS A 322 -8.27 -3.81 -28.57
CA LYS A 322 -9.01 -2.89 -27.70
C LYS A 322 -10.08 -3.58 -26.86
N LYS A 323 -9.91 -4.87 -26.58
CA LYS A 323 -10.79 -5.66 -25.69
C LYS A 323 -10.13 -5.82 -24.34
N LEU A 324 -10.93 -5.95 -23.29
CA LEU A 324 -10.44 -6.26 -21.94
C LEU A 324 -9.47 -7.46 -21.98
N SER A 325 -8.26 -7.30 -21.44
CA SER A 325 -7.30 -8.40 -21.34
C SER A 325 -7.90 -9.51 -20.48
N THR A 326 -7.68 -10.77 -20.85
CA THR A 326 -8.34 -11.93 -20.22
C THR A 326 -8.08 -12.01 -18.71
N PHE A 327 -6.93 -11.52 -18.24
CA PHE A 327 -6.56 -11.47 -16.83
C PHE A 327 -7.06 -10.21 -16.09
N SER A 328 -7.41 -9.14 -16.80
CA SER A 328 -7.66 -7.84 -16.17
C SER A 328 -8.89 -7.92 -15.26
N ASN A 329 -8.75 -7.37 -14.06
CA ASN A 329 -9.91 -7.01 -13.27
C ASN A 329 -10.70 -5.88 -13.96
N TYR A 330 -11.98 -5.79 -13.63
CA TYR A 330 -12.97 -4.93 -14.26
C TYR A 330 -13.92 -4.37 -13.21
N GLY A 331 -14.93 -3.61 -13.63
CA GLY A 331 -16.00 -3.13 -12.76
C GLY A 331 -15.91 -1.62 -12.49
N PRO A 332 -16.79 -1.10 -11.62
CA PRO A 332 -17.00 0.33 -11.46
C PRO A 332 -15.85 1.06 -10.76
N CYS A 333 -14.92 0.33 -10.11
CA CYS A 333 -13.71 0.91 -9.53
C CYS A 333 -12.53 0.92 -10.50
N VAL A 334 -12.72 0.66 -11.79
CA VAL A 334 -11.69 0.86 -12.82
C VAL A 334 -11.98 2.15 -13.55
N ASP A 335 -11.07 3.11 -13.46
CA ASP A 335 -11.23 4.43 -14.06
C ASP A 335 -10.86 4.42 -15.54
N LEU A 336 -9.86 3.61 -15.89
CA LEU A 336 -9.29 3.60 -17.23
C LEU A 336 -8.72 2.23 -17.60
N PHE A 337 -8.87 1.86 -18.87
CA PHE A 337 -8.16 0.73 -19.46
C PHE A 337 -7.04 1.18 -20.39
N VAL A 338 -5.85 0.63 -20.17
CA VAL A 338 -4.61 0.95 -20.90
C VAL A 338 -4.12 -0.32 -21.60
N PRO A 339 -3.40 -0.22 -22.75
CA PRO A 339 -2.79 -1.39 -23.38
C PRO A 339 -2.03 -2.29 -22.40
N SER A 340 -2.06 -3.59 -22.65
CA SER A 340 -1.51 -4.58 -21.72
C SER A 340 0.01 -4.70 -21.80
N SER A 341 0.58 -4.43 -22.97
CA SER A 341 1.89 -4.93 -23.37
C SER A 341 2.91 -3.81 -23.47
N HIS A 342 3.86 -3.79 -22.54
CA HIS A 342 4.90 -2.77 -22.46
C HIS A 342 6.27 -3.39 -22.24
N MET A 343 7.31 -2.78 -22.83
CA MET A 343 8.69 -3.20 -22.58
C MET A 343 9.06 -2.92 -21.12
N SER A 344 9.75 -3.88 -20.52
CA SER A 344 10.10 -3.91 -19.11
C SER A 344 11.41 -4.66 -18.89
N ILE A 345 11.99 -4.46 -17.72
CA ILE A 345 13.20 -5.16 -17.27
C ILE A 345 12.80 -6.48 -16.60
N HIS A 346 13.62 -7.51 -16.79
CA HIS A 346 13.47 -8.86 -16.24
C HIS A 346 14.84 -9.45 -15.86
N GLU A 347 14.85 -10.49 -15.02
CA GLU A 347 16.09 -11.18 -14.60
C GLU A 347 16.96 -11.65 -15.79
N THR A 348 16.34 -11.96 -16.92
CA THR A 348 17.01 -12.47 -18.13
C THR A 348 17.24 -11.39 -19.21
N GLY A 349 17.07 -10.11 -18.86
CA GLY A 349 17.22 -8.98 -19.78
C GLY A 349 15.93 -8.15 -19.89
N TYR A 350 15.34 -8.08 -21.07
CA TYR A 350 14.12 -7.31 -21.32
C TYR A 350 12.99 -8.22 -21.78
N ILE A 351 11.77 -7.89 -21.35
CA ILE A 351 10.54 -8.61 -21.72
C ILE A 351 9.44 -7.63 -22.08
N THR A 352 8.45 -8.10 -22.83
CA THR A 352 7.15 -7.44 -22.89
C THR A 352 6.31 -7.91 -21.71
N ALA A 353 6.18 -7.07 -20.69
CA ALA A 353 5.32 -7.33 -19.55
C ALA A 353 3.85 -7.15 -19.95
N SER A 354 3.01 -8.15 -19.62
CA SER A 354 1.57 -8.11 -19.86
C SER A 354 0.81 -8.27 -18.54
N SER A 355 0.41 -7.15 -17.93
CA SER A 355 -0.28 -7.11 -16.64
C SER A 355 -0.91 -5.74 -16.38
N THR A 356 -1.90 -5.68 -15.48
CA THR A 356 -2.43 -4.38 -14.99
C THR A 356 -1.38 -3.56 -14.24
N SER A 357 -0.36 -4.21 -13.66
CA SER A 357 0.80 -3.55 -13.08
C SER A 357 1.59 -2.77 -14.13
N ALA A 358 1.85 -3.39 -15.30
CA ALA A 358 2.53 -2.73 -16.41
C ALA A 358 1.67 -1.62 -17.02
N SER A 359 0.36 -1.81 -17.14
CA SER A 359 -0.59 -0.78 -17.59
C SER A 359 -0.63 0.42 -16.63
N ALA A 360 -0.63 0.20 -15.31
CA ALA A 360 -0.54 1.26 -14.31
C ALA A 360 0.79 2.02 -14.39
N ALA A 361 1.91 1.30 -14.54
CA ALA A 361 3.22 1.91 -14.71
C ALA A 361 3.30 2.73 -16.02
N PHE A 362 2.77 2.22 -17.12
CA PHE A 362 2.69 2.97 -18.38
C PHE A 362 1.89 4.26 -18.21
N PHE A 363 0.74 4.20 -17.53
CA PHE A 363 -0.09 5.38 -17.32
C PHE A 363 0.56 6.40 -16.37
N THR A 364 1.26 5.93 -15.33
CA THR A 364 2.14 6.77 -14.50
C THR A 364 3.16 7.51 -15.38
N GLY A 365 3.83 6.79 -16.26
CA GLY A 365 4.80 7.39 -17.18
C GLY A 365 4.15 8.38 -18.15
N PHE A 366 2.95 8.07 -18.65
CA PHE A 366 2.18 8.99 -19.50
C PHE A 366 1.86 10.31 -18.77
N LEU A 367 1.40 10.25 -17.52
CA LEU A 367 1.16 11.43 -16.69
C LEU A 367 2.46 12.22 -16.48
N ALA A 368 3.55 11.52 -16.15
CA ALA A 368 4.84 12.14 -15.90
C ALA A 368 5.38 12.87 -17.14
N LYS A 369 5.34 12.22 -18.31
CA LYS A 369 5.76 12.81 -19.58
C LYS A 369 4.89 14.00 -19.96
N SER A 370 3.58 13.93 -19.74
CA SER A 370 2.66 15.05 -20.00
C SER A 370 3.01 16.28 -19.17
N LEU A 371 3.26 16.09 -17.87
CA LEU A 371 3.69 17.17 -16.96
C LEU A 371 5.07 17.73 -17.33
N GLN A 372 6.03 16.87 -17.69
CA GLN A 372 7.34 17.28 -18.18
C GLN A 372 7.24 18.18 -19.40
N CYS A 373 6.19 18.02 -20.21
CA CYS A 373 5.98 18.79 -21.44
C CYS A 373 5.09 20.02 -21.28
N GLY A 374 4.85 20.44 -20.04
CA GLY A 374 4.23 21.74 -19.74
C GLY A 374 2.73 21.69 -19.46
N LEU A 375 2.08 20.51 -19.57
CA LEU A 375 0.69 20.38 -19.13
C LEU A 375 0.62 20.60 -17.62
N GLN A 376 -0.35 21.40 -17.19
CA GLN A 376 -0.61 21.60 -15.78
C GLN A 376 -1.41 20.42 -15.22
N LYS A 377 -1.22 20.10 -13.93
CA LYS A 377 -1.97 19.03 -13.27
C LYS A 377 -3.49 19.25 -13.32
N SER A 378 -3.94 20.51 -13.24
CA SER A 378 -5.35 20.88 -13.36
C SER A 378 -5.91 20.58 -14.75
N GLU A 379 -5.14 20.84 -15.81
CA GLU A 379 -5.52 20.54 -17.18
C GLU A 379 -5.59 19.03 -17.42
N LEU A 380 -4.61 18.27 -16.93
CA LEU A 380 -4.64 16.80 -17.00
C LEU A 380 -5.85 16.23 -16.27
N ARG A 381 -6.17 16.71 -15.06
CA ARG A 381 -7.40 16.29 -14.37
C ARG A 381 -8.65 16.62 -15.16
N GLN A 382 -8.73 17.82 -15.73
CA GLN A 382 -9.88 18.19 -16.55
C GLN A 382 -10.00 17.27 -17.78
N GLN A 383 -8.90 16.87 -18.39
CA GLN A 383 -8.90 15.89 -19.48
C GLN A 383 -9.37 14.51 -19.01
N LEU A 384 -8.94 14.03 -17.84
CA LEU A 384 -9.43 12.78 -17.26
C LEU A 384 -10.94 12.85 -17.01
N ILE A 385 -11.41 13.90 -16.35
CA ILE A 385 -12.85 14.13 -16.06
C ILE A 385 -13.67 14.20 -17.36
N ASN A 386 -13.19 14.91 -18.38
CA ASN A 386 -13.87 15.02 -19.67
C ASN A 386 -13.96 13.67 -20.41
N ASN A 387 -13.04 12.74 -20.12
CA ASN A 387 -13.06 11.37 -20.63
C ASN A 387 -13.82 10.41 -19.70
N HIS A 388 -14.56 10.94 -18.71
CA HIS A 388 -15.29 10.15 -17.70
C HIS A 388 -14.39 9.25 -16.85
N ILE A 389 -13.16 9.69 -16.60
CA ILE A 389 -12.19 9.09 -15.69
C ILE A 389 -12.24 9.91 -14.39
N ASN A 390 -12.37 9.24 -13.25
CA ASN A 390 -12.61 9.88 -11.94
C ASN A 390 -11.56 10.92 -11.54
#